data_AF-A0A1L1V834-F1
#
_entry.id   AF-A0A1L1V834-F1
#
_cell.length_a   1.000
_cell.length_b   1.000
_cell.length_c   1.000
_cell.angle_alpha   90.00
_cell.angle_beta   90.00
_cell.angle_gamma   90.00
#
_symmetry.space_group_name_H-M   'P 1'
#
loop_
_entity.id
_entity.type
_entity.pdbx_description
1 polymer ?
#
loop_
_entity_poly.entity_id
_entity_poly.type
_entity_poly.pdbx_seq_one_letter_code
_entity_poly.pdbx_strand_id
1 'polypeptide(L)' 'MANRDINRRVADHRTRLREQGLRPLQIWVPDTRAPGFAAEAHRQSALVAASDSAADDQAFVDAISAFNDEDFDAQ' A
#
# COMPACT_ATOMS: atom_id res chain seq x y z
N MET A 1 -10.98 -22.68 -9.59
CA MET A 1 -11.68 -22.47 -8.31
C MET A 1 -11.01 -21.39 -7.45
N ALA A 2 -9.67 -21.29 -7.40
CA ALA A 2 -8.91 -20.28 -6.63
C ALA A 2 -9.28 -18.78 -6.83
N ASN A 3 -9.70 -18.34 -8.02
CA ASN A 3 -10.05 -16.93 -8.26
C ASN A 3 -11.32 -16.49 -7.47
N ARG A 4 -12.23 -17.43 -7.19
CA ARG A 4 -13.45 -17.13 -6.42
C ARG A 4 -13.13 -16.86 -4.95
N ASP A 5 -12.09 -17.49 -4.44
CA ASP A 5 -11.64 -17.31 -3.06
C ASP A 5 -10.91 -15.98 -2.85
N ILE A 6 -10.10 -15.54 -3.83
CA ILE A 6 -9.45 -14.22 -3.81
C ILE A 6 -10.49 -13.09 -3.81
N ASN A 7 -11.46 -13.13 -4.72
CA ASN A 7 -12.49 -12.09 -4.81
C ASN A 7 -13.30 -11.99 -3.51
N ARG A 8 -13.60 -13.13 -2.89
CA ARG A 8 -14.29 -13.16 -1.59
C ARG A 8 -13.43 -12.57 -0.48
N ARG A 9 -12.15 -12.96 -0.37
CA ARG A 9 -11.21 -12.40 0.62
C ARG A 9 -11.07 -10.87 0.50
N VAL A 10 -10.93 -10.38 -0.73
CA VAL A 10 -10.84 -8.92 -0.98
C VAL A 10 -12.14 -8.22 -0.61
N ALA A 11 -13.30 -8.84 -0.83
CA ALA A 11 -14.59 -8.29 -0.43
C ALA A 11 -14.73 -8.23 1.11
N ASP A 12 -14.41 -9.33 1.80
CA ASP A 12 -14.49 -9.43 3.26
C ASP A 12 -13.54 -8.44 3.94
N HIS A 13 -12.31 -8.32 3.45
CA HIS A 13 -11.34 -7.33 3.94
C HIS A 13 -11.85 -5.89 3.76
N ARG A 14 -12.39 -5.55 2.59
CA ARG A 14 -12.99 -4.22 2.35
C ARG A 14 -14.22 -3.97 3.23
N THR A 15 -14.96 -4.99 3.65
CA THR A 15 -16.07 -4.84 4.60
C THR A 15 -15.54 -4.47 5.98
N ARG A 16 -14.53 -5.18 6.50
CA ARG A 16 -13.87 -4.85 7.78
C ARG A 16 -13.33 -3.42 7.80
N LEU A 17 -12.64 -3.00 6.73
CA LEU A 17 -12.11 -1.64 6.63
C LEU A 17 -13.23 -0.58 6.64
N ARG A 18 -14.39 -0.85 6.03
CA ARG A 18 -15.54 0.06 6.08
C ARG A 18 -16.16 0.17 7.47
N GLU A 19 -16.20 -0.94 8.21
CA GLU A 19 -16.67 -0.96 9.61
C GLU A 19 -15.74 -0.15 10.53
N GLN A 20 -14.44 -0.13 10.23
CA GLN A 20 -13.45 0.73 10.88
C GLN A 20 -13.53 2.21 10.46
N GLY A 21 -14.48 2.57 9.58
CA GLY A 21 -14.70 3.95 9.12
C GLY A 21 -13.83 4.38 7.94
N LEU A 22 -13.04 3.47 7.35
CA LEU A 22 -12.18 3.76 6.21
C LEU A 22 -12.96 3.70 4.90
N ARG A 23 -12.61 4.57 3.95
CA ARG A 23 -13.19 4.59 2.60
C ARG A 23 -12.13 4.22 1.56
N PRO A 24 -12.42 3.29 0.64
CA PRO A 24 -11.49 2.98 -0.45
C PRO A 24 -11.36 4.19 -1.39
N LEU A 25 -10.12 4.61 -1.64
CA LEU A 25 -9.77 5.62 -2.63
C LEU A 25 -9.19 4.93 -3.86
N GLN A 26 -9.71 5.24 -5.05
CA GLN A 26 -9.12 4.80 -6.31
C GLN A 26 -8.30 5.95 -6.89
N ILE A 27 -7.00 5.72 -7.03
CA ILE A 27 -6.06 6.66 -7.64
C ILE A 27 -5.48 6.04 -8.92
N TRP A 28 -5.11 6.90 -9.86
CA TRP A 28 -4.32 6.50 -11.02
C TRP A 28 -2.84 6.61 -10.65
N VAL A 29 -2.12 5.50 -10.82
CA VAL A 29 -0.67 5.42 -10.59
C VAL A 29 0.06 5.20 -11.91
N PRO A 30 1.34 5.57 -12.01
CA PRO A 30 2.15 5.23 -13.18
C PRO A 30 2.19 3.72 -13.43
N ASP A 31 2.27 3.33 -14.71
CA ASP A 31 2.38 1.91 -15.08
C ASP A 31 3.71 1.33 -14.61
N THR A 32 3.64 0.41 -13.65
CA THR A 32 4.82 -0.23 -13.05
C THR A 32 5.54 -1.21 -13.99
N ARG A 33 4.91 -1.55 -15.13
CA ARG A 33 5.49 -2.42 -16.17
C ARG A 33 6.18 -1.62 -17.27
N ALA A 34 6.02 -0.29 -17.30
CA ALA A 34 6.65 0.53 -18.31
C ALA A 34 8.18 0.44 -18.20
N PRO A 35 8.91 0.36 -19.33
CA PRO A 35 10.37 0.43 -19.32
C PRO A 35 10.86 1.68 -18.58
N GLY A 36 11.82 1.51 -17.68
CA GLY A 36 12.39 2.61 -16.90
C GLY A 36 11.64 2.97 -15.61
N PHE A 37 10.44 2.41 -15.36
CA PHE A 37 9.71 2.66 -14.11
C PHE A 37 10.57 2.34 -12.87
N ALA A 38 11.22 1.17 -12.85
CA ALA A 38 12.04 0.76 -11.72
C ALA A 38 13.22 1.72 -11.46
N ALA A 39 13.84 2.25 -12.53
CA ALA A 39 14.93 3.20 -12.41
C ALA A 39 14.46 4.56 -11.85
N GLU A 40 13.31 5.05 -12.33
CA GLU A 40 12.74 6.31 -11.85
C GLU A 40 12.20 6.16 -10.42
N ALA A 41 11.52 5.05 -10.10
CA ALA A 41 11.08 4.75 -8.75
C ALA A 41 12.27 4.73 -7.78
N HIS A 42 13.35 4.05 -8.13
CA HIS A 42 14.57 4.03 -7.31
C HIS A 42 15.17 5.42 -7.12
N ARG A 43 15.27 6.21 -8.20
CA ARG A 43 15.77 7.59 -8.14
C ARG A 43 14.91 8.44 -7.20
N GLN A 44 13.59 8.37 -7.32
CA GLN A 44 12.67 9.15 -6.49
C GLN A 44 12.72 8.72 -5.03
N SER A 45 12.73 7.41 -4.76
CA SER A 45 12.90 6.90 -3.39
C SER A 45 14.18 7.41 -2.75
N ALA A 46 15.31 7.42 -3.47
CA ALA A 46 16.57 7.95 -2.96
C ALA A 46 16.50 9.46 -2.66
N LEU A 47 15.79 10.24 -3.47
CA LEU A 47 15.60 11.68 -3.23
C LEU A 47 14.73 11.94 -1.99
N VAL A 48 13.66 11.16 -1.79
CA VAL A 48 12.82 11.26 -0.59
C VAL A 48 13.59 10.85 0.66
N ALA A 49 14.36 9.76 0.59
CA ALA A 49 15.18 9.31 1.72
C ALA A 49 16.28 10.30 2.12
N ALA A 50 16.72 11.13 1.18
CA ALA A 50 17.71 12.18 1.42
C ALA A 50 17.09 13.55 1.79
N SER A 51 15.77 13.65 1.91
CA SER A 51 15.12 14.91 2.29
C SER A 51 15.33 15.22 3.77
N ASP A 52 15.29 16.50 4.11
CA ASP A 52 15.34 16.95 5.50
C ASP A 52 14.15 16.43 6.33
N SER A 53 13.03 16.11 5.67
CA SER A 53 11.80 15.59 6.29
C SER A 53 11.78 14.07 6.44
N ALA A 54 12.78 13.34 5.92
CA ALA A 54 12.71 11.88 5.80
C ALA A 54 12.44 11.17 7.13
N ALA A 55 13.01 11.66 8.23
CA ALA A 55 12.77 11.11 9.57
C ALA A 55 11.35 11.33 10.06
N ASP A 56 10.79 12.52 9.86
CA ASP A 56 9.43 12.87 10.27
C ASP A 56 8.39 12.14 9.39
N ASP A 57 8.65 12.04 8.09
CA ASP A 57 7.81 11.29 7.14
C ASP A 57 7.77 9.81 7.52
N GLN A 58 8.93 9.21 7.84
CA GLN A 58 8.99 7.82 8.29
C GLN A 58 8.29 7.62 9.63
N ALA A 59 8.50 8.51 10.61
CA ALA A 59 7.85 8.45 11.92
C ALA A 59 6.32 8.58 11.80
N PHE A 60 5.83 9.42 10.90
CA PHE A 60 4.40 9.52 10.59
C PHE A 60 3.86 8.21 10.02
N VAL A 61 4.53 7.64 9.01
CA VAL A 61 4.14 6.37 8.39
C VAL A 61 4.10 5.25 9.43
N ASP A 62 5.12 5.13 10.27
CA ASP A 62 5.17 4.12 11.33
C ASP A 62 4.02 4.29 12.33
N ALA A 63 3.67 5.54 12.69
CA ALA A 63 2.58 5.83 13.61
C ALA A 63 1.19 5.51 13.03
N ILE A 64 0.99 5.64 11.71
CA ILE A 64 -0.31 5.37 11.05
C ILE A 64 -0.42 3.96 10.47
N SER A 65 0.67 3.20 10.44
CA SER A 65 0.68 1.84 9.88
C SER A 65 -0.08 0.87 10.80
N ALA A 66 -1.39 0.76 10.56
CA ALA A 66 -2.27 -0.19 11.26
C ALA A 66 -2.27 -1.61 10.64
N PHE A 67 -1.49 -1.84 9.58
CA PHE A 67 -1.59 -3.02 8.69
C PHE A 67 -0.79 -4.27 9.13
N ASN A 68 -0.34 -4.36 10.38
CA ASN A 68 0.26 -5.61 10.91
C ASN A 68 -0.80 -6.70 11.22
N ASP A 69 -1.96 -6.65 10.56
CA ASP A 69 -2.93 -7.74 10.62
C ASP A 69 -2.32 -8.97 9.92
N GLU A 70 -1.93 -9.97 10.71
CA GLU A 70 -1.39 -11.29 10.32
C GLU A 70 -2.27 -12.06 9.29
N ASP A 71 -3.43 -11.52 8.94
CA ASP A 71 -4.42 -12.08 8.01
C ASP A 71 -4.09 -11.87 6.51
N PHE A 72 -3.22 -10.92 6.13
CA PHE A 72 -2.89 -10.72 4.69
C PHE A 72 -1.90 -11.77 4.17
N ASP A 73 -1.01 -12.27 5.03
CA ASP A 73 -0.02 -13.31 4.74
C ASP A 73 -0.56 -14.74 4.91
N ALA A 74 -1.78 -14.89 5.45
CA ALA A 74 -2.43 -16.18 5.58
C ALA A 74 -3.13 -16.60 4.26
N GLN A 75 -2.34 -17.34 3.45
CA GLN A 75 -2.69 -18.18 2.27
C GLN A 75 -2.94 -17.49 0.93
#